data_AF-A0AAR5Q3Y1-F1
#
_entry.id   AF-A0AAR5Q3Y1-F1
#
_cell.length_a   1.000
_cell.length_b   1.000
_cell.length_c   1.000
_cell.angle_alpha   90.00
_cell.angle_beta   90.00
_cell.angle_gamma   90.00
#
_symmetry.space_group_name_H-M   'P 1'
#
loop_
_entity.id
_entity.type
_entity.pdbx_description
1 polymer ?
#
loop_
_entity_poly.entity_id
_entity_poly.type
_entity_poly.pdbx_seq_one_letter_code
_entity_poly.pdbx_strand_id
1 'polypeptide(L)'
;MEASLLVLLAFIAGSRQASIKVDPSTLPTFLTSSQVFKVKDQDRVVLPCEVTNPGPYVLAWKKGIAVLSAGSVKVSPDPRVQLINGFNLEIREVGPQDSGDYVCQIGTLEPREITHTLEVLGFTLKSWNF
;
A
#
# COMPACT_ATOMS: atom_id res chain seq x y z
N MET A 1 3.41 -31.26 -49.80
CA MET A 1 4.40 -30.20 -49.50
C MET A 1 3.81 -28.90 -50.04
N GLU A 2 4.04 -27.74 -49.41
CA GLU A 2 3.46 -26.40 -49.77
C GLU A 2 2.21 -25.92 -48.99
N ALA A 3 2.04 -26.29 -47.70
CA ALA A 3 1.05 -25.60 -46.83
C ALA A 3 1.66 -24.98 -45.56
N SER A 4 2.92 -25.29 -45.23
CA SER A 4 3.55 -24.86 -43.97
C SER A 4 4.23 -23.48 -44.02
N LEU A 5 4.49 -22.91 -45.20
CA LEU A 5 5.20 -21.63 -45.31
C LEU A 5 4.31 -20.39 -45.10
N LEU A 6 3.04 -20.44 -45.53
CA LEU A 6 2.14 -19.27 -45.48
C LEU A 6 1.70 -18.91 -44.06
N VAL A 7 1.66 -19.88 -43.15
CA VAL A 7 1.24 -19.66 -41.75
C VAL A 7 2.26 -18.83 -40.96
N LEU A 8 3.56 -18.92 -41.29
CA LEU A 8 4.61 -18.15 -40.60
C LEU A 8 4.55 -16.65 -40.92
N LEU A 9 4.05 -16.27 -42.11
CA LEU A 9 3.95 -14.87 -42.53
C LEU A 9 2.80 -14.11 -41.87
N ALA A 10 1.78 -14.81 -41.35
CA ALA A 10 0.63 -14.19 -40.69
C ALA A 10 0.92 -13.73 -39.25
N PHE A 11 2.00 -14.21 -38.62
CA PHE A 11 2.34 -13.87 -37.23
C PHE A 11 3.12 -12.54 -37.07
N ILE A 12 3.51 -11.87 -38.17
CA ILE A 12 4.17 -10.56 -38.12
C ILE A 12 3.20 -9.38 -38.29
N ALA A 13 1.91 -9.58 -38.03
CA ALA A 13 0.98 -8.47 -37.83
C ALA A 13 1.33 -7.77 -36.49
N GLY A 14 2.26 -6.82 -36.58
CA GLY A 14 2.80 -6.08 -35.45
C GLY A 14 1.71 -5.52 -34.54
N SER A 15 1.80 -5.85 -33.26
CA SER A 15 0.98 -5.23 -32.21
C SER A 15 1.29 -3.73 -32.18
N ARG A 16 0.28 -2.89 -32.42
CA ARG A 16 0.39 -1.45 -32.14
C ARG A 16 0.40 -1.27 -30.63
N GLN A 17 1.58 -1.23 -30.02
CA GLN A 17 1.71 -0.92 -28.61
C GLN A 17 1.54 0.60 -28.45
N ALA A 18 0.34 1.03 -28.06
CA ALA A 18 0.11 2.42 -27.68
C ALA A 18 0.91 2.72 -26.40
N SER A 19 1.94 3.54 -26.50
CA SER A 19 2.69 4.02 -25.34
C SER A 19 1.94 5.22 -24.74
N ILE A 20 1.36 5.05 -23.55
CA ILE A 20 0.78 6.15 -22.78
C ILE A 20 1.95 6.96 -22.23
N LYS A 21 2.18 8.16 -22.77
CA LYS A 21 3.16 9.10 -22.22
C LYS A 21 2.54 9.80 -21.01
N VAL A 22 2.98 9.42 -19.82
CA VAL A 22 2.63 10.12 -18.58
C VAL A 22 3.70 11.19 -18.32
N ASP A 23 3.27 12.42 -18.06
CA ASP A 23 4.20 13.49 -17.65
C ASP A 23 4.60 13.27 -16.18
N PRO A 24 5.89 12.99 -15.88
CA PRO A 24 6.34 12.74 -14.52
C PRO A 24 6.10 13.89 -13.55
N SER A 25 6.03 15.13 -14.04
CA SER A 25 5.79 16.32 -13.20
C SER A 25 4.37 16.37 -12.63
N THR A 26 3.43 15.64 -13.24
CA THR A 26 2.03 15.55 -12.81
C THR A 26 1.77 14.38 -11.88
N LEU A 27 2.77 13.53 -11.61
CA LEU A 27 2.60 12.36 -10.76
C LEU A 27 2.59 12.71 -9.26
N PRO A 28 1.71 12.06 -8.48
CA PRO A 28 1.63 12.27 -7.05
C PRO A 28 2.88 11.73 -6.38
N THR A 29 3.45 12.49 -5.44
CA THR A 29 4.69 12.11 -4.75
C THR A 29 4.47 12.10 -3.25
N PHE A 30 5.05 11.12 -2.56
CA PHE A 30 5.02 11.08 -1.10
C PHE A 30 5.86 12.21 -0.51
N LEU A 31 5.26 12.94 0.44
CA LEU A 31 5.95 13.84 1.34
C LEU A 31 6.49 13.07 2.56
N THR A 32 5.82 11.97 2.91
CA THR A 32 6.24 11.03 3.95
C THR A 32 7.26 10.02 3.41
N SER A 33 8.17 9.56 4.27
CA SER A 33 9.08 8.44 3.98
C SER A 33 8.76 7.23 4.86
N SER A 34 9.20 6.04 4.44
CA SER A 34 9.14 4.80 5.23
C SER A 34 9.78 4.99 6.62
N GLN A 35 9.12 4.50 7.67
CA GLN A 35 9.54 4.67 9.06
C GLN A 35 9.25 3.41 9.89
N VAL A 36 9.99 3.25 10.99
CA VAL A 36 9.72 2.22 12.01
C VAL A 36 9.04 2.88 13.21
N PHE A 37 7.88 2.37 13.60
CA PHE A 37 7.11 2.81 14.75
C PHE A 37 7.20 1.77 15.86
N LYS A 38 7.69 2.17 17.03
CA LYS A 38 7.66 1.32 18.23
C LYS A 38 6.58 1.86 19.16
N VAL A 39 5.56 1.07 19.43
CA VAL A 39 4.39 1.50 20.18
C VAL A 39 4.09 0.48 21.27
N LYS A 40 3.72 0.95 22.46
CA LYS A 40 3.39 0.08 23.57
C LYS A 40 2.06 -0.63 23.30
N ASP A 41 1.93 -1.86 23.78
CA ASP A 41 0.63 -2.55 23.81
C ASP A 41 -0.45 -1.68 24.48
N GLN A 42 -1.66 -1.70 23.90
CA GLN A 42 -2.86 -0.91 24.24
C GLN A 42 -2.81 0.59 23.90
N ASP A 43 -1.70 1.13 23.41
CA ASP A 43 -1.64 2.53 22.97
C ASP A 43 -2.29 2.70 21.57
N ARG A 44 -2.16 3.91 21.01
CA ARG A 44 -2.58 4.25 19.65
C ARG A 44 -1.36 4.58 18.80
N VAL A 45 -1.38 4.19 17.52
CA VAL A 45 -0.41 4.62 16.51
C VAL A 45 -1.08 5.36 15.37
N VAL A 46 -0.36 6.31 14.78
CA VAL A 46 -0.72 6.97 13.53
C VAL A 46 0.43 6.81 12.56
N LEU A 47 0.18 6.12 11.45
CA LEU A 47 1.11 5.94 10.36
C LEU A 47 0.84 7.03 9.30
N PRO A 48 1.79 7.94 9.06
CA PRO A 48 1.60 9.03 8.12
C PRO A 48 1.55 8.52 6.68
N CYS A 49 0.74 9.16 5.83
CA CYS A 49 0.81 8.99 4.39
C CYS A 49 0.39 10.29 3.70
N GLU A 50 1.31 11.24 3.72
CA GLU A 50 1.14 12.55 3.11
C GLU A 50 1.68 12.52 1.68
N VAL A 51 0.89 13.07 0.75
CA VAL A 51 1.23 13.15 -0.66
C VAL A 51 0.98 14.56 -1.19
N THR A 52 1.78 14.95 -2.18
CA THR A 52 1.54 16.15 -2.96
C THR A 52 0.95 15.78 -4.32
N ASN A 53 0.09 16.67 -4.83
CA ASN A 53 -0.57 16.53 -6.13
C ASN A 53 -1.27 15.17 -6.34
N PRO A 54 -2.19 14.74 -5.44
CA PRO A 54 -2.86 13.43 -5.56
C PRO A 54 -3.67 13.28 -6.85
N GLY A 55 -4.18 14.39 -7.42
CA GLY A 55 -4.91 14.39 -8.68
C GLY A 55 -6.05 13.35 -8.70
N PRO A 56 -6.19 12.54 -9.77
CA PRO A 56 -7.18 11.47 -9.85
C PRO A 56 -6.74 10.16 -9.19
N TYR A 57 -5.53 10.09 -8.63
CA TYR A 57 -4.96 8.85 -8.12
C TYR A 57 -5.52 8.49 -6.75
N VAL A 58 -5.71 7.20 -6.53
CA VAL A 58 -6.27 6.67 -5.28
C VAL A 58 -5.13 6.15 -4.42
N LEU A 59 -5.14 6.52 -3.14
CA LEU A 59 -4.25 5.96 -2.13
C LEU A 59 -4.90 4.75 -1.48
N ALA A 60 -4.12 3.74 -1.14
CA ALA A 60 -4.58 2.57 -0.44
C ALA A 60 -3.60 2.19 0.67
N TRP A 61 -4.15 1.83 1.83
CA TRP A 61 -3.37 1.17 2.88
C TRP A 61 -3.51 -0.34 2.76
N LYS A 62 -2.38 -1.05 2.92
CA LYS A 62 -2.33 -2.51 2.88
C LYS A 62 -1.52 -3.04 4.06
N LYS A 63 -1.91 -4.21 4.56
CA LYS A 63 -1.10 -5.05 5.46
C LYS A 63 -1.04 -6.47 4.86
N GLY A 64 0.11 -6.84 4.31
CA GLY A 64 0.22 -8.03 3.46
C GLY A 64 -0.75 -7.97 2.28
N ILE A 65 -1.62 -8.98 2.15
CA ILE A 65 -2.65 -9.03 1.10
C ILE A 65 -3.93 -8.25 1.44
N ALA A 66 -4.11 -7.82 2.70
CA ALA A 66 -5.33 -7.18 3.15
C ALA A 66 -5.31 -5.68 2.81
N VAL A 67 -6.35 -5.19 2.13
CA VAL A 67 -6.58 -3.77 1.89
C VAL A 67 -7.33 -3.19 3.10
N LEU A 68 -6.74 -2.20 3.75
CA LEU A 68 -7.29 -1.54 4.93
C LEU A 68 -8.15 -0.33 4.53
N SER A 69 -7.77 0.39 3.49
CA SER A 69 -8.52 1.50 2.91
C SER A 69 -8.26 1.66 1.41
N ALA A 70 -9.19 2.32 0.71
CA ALA A 70 -9.03 2.78 -0.65
C ALA A 70 -9.66 4.18 -0.79
N GLY A 71 -8.84 5.17 -1.12
CA GLY A 71 -9.22 6.57 -1.04
C GLY A 71 -9.58 6.94 0.39
N SER A 72 -10.71 7.61 0.57
CA SER A 72 -11.27 7.96 1.89
C SER A 72 -12.09 6.82 2.53
N VAL A 73 -12.28 5.70 1.83
CA VAL A 73 -13.14 4.60 2.29
C VAL A 73 -12.34 3.60 3.10
N LYS A 74 -12.80 3.32 4.33
CA LYS A 74 -12.30 2.20 5.14
C LYS A 74 -12.84 0.88 4.60
N VAL A 75 -11.93 -0.06 4.33
CA VAL A 75 -12.25 -1.44 3.89
C VAL A 75 -12.07 -2.44 5.04
N SER A 76 -11.13 -2.18 5.95
CA SER A 76 -10.88 -3.05 7.10
C SER A 76 -12.15 -3.23 7.96
N PRO A 77 -12.50 -4.47 8.36
CA PRO A 77 -13.59 -4.70 9.30
C PRO A 77 -13.23 -4.30 10.73
N ASP A 78 -11.93 -4.11 11.03
CA ASP A 78 -11.46 -3.75 12.36
C ASP A 78 -11.96 -2.34 12.76
N PRO A 79 -12.71 -2.18 13.86
CA PRO A 79 -13.21 -0.88 14.32
C PRO A 79 -12.11 0.02 14.89
N ARG A 80 -10.95 -0.53 15.23
CA ARG A 80 -9.79 0.22 15.75
C ARG A 80 -9.03 0.96 14.65
N VAL A 81 -9.20 0.53 13.41
CA VAL A 81 -8.54 1.10 12.23
C VAL A 81 -9.39 2.22 11.64
N GLN A 82 -8.79 3.37 11.34
CA GLN A 82 -9.47 4.49 10.68
C GLN A 82 -8.48 5.37 9.90
N LEU A 83 -8.98 6.12 8.92
CA LEU A 83 -8.23 7.20 8.29
C LEU A 83 -8.46 8.51 9.04
N ILE A 84 -7.40 9.25 9.29
CA ILE A 84 -7.44 10.58 9.92
C ILE A 84 -6.60 11.58 9.14
N ASN A 85 -6.93 12.87 9.27
CA ASN A 85 -6.16 13.98 8.70
C ASN A 85 -5.77 13.75 7.22
N GLY A 86 -6.72 13.32 6.41
CA GLY A 86 -6.47 12.86 5.05
C GLY A 86 -6.30 11.35 4.99
N PHE A 87 -5.09 10.89 4.65
CA PHE A 87 -4.79 9.48 4.40
C PHE A 87 -3.91 8.85 5.48
N ASN A 88 -3.73 9.47 6.64
CA ASN A 88 -2.95 8.87 7.72
C ASN A 88 -3.76 7.72 8.35
N LEU A 89 -3.11 6.58 8.55
CA LEU A 89 -3.75 5.40 9.13
C LEU A 89 -3.60 5.41 10.64
N GLU A 90 -4.70 5.48 11.35
CA GLU A 90 -4.73 5.29 12.79
C GLU A 90 -5.11 3.85 13.13
N ILE A 91 -4.43 3.30 14.14
CA ILE A 91 -4.81 2.05 14.80
C ILE A 91 -4.84 2.32 16.30
N ARG A 92 -6.01 2.16 16.92
CA ARG A 92 -6.21 2.26 18.37
C ARG A 92 -6.01 0.91 19.05
N GLU A 93 -5.72 0.94 20.35
CA GLU A 93 -5.60 -0.26 21.18
C GLU A 93 -4.69 -1.31 20.51
N VAL A 94 -3.50 -0.87 20.09
CA VAL A 94 -2.58 -1.74 19.34
C VAL A 94 -2.15 -2.92 20.19
N GLY A 95 -2.14 -4.11 19.59
CA GLY A 95 -1.64 -5.34 20.21
C GLY A 95 -0.58 -6.03 19.36
N PRO A 96 0.06 -7.10 19.86
CA PRO A 96 1.14 -7.80 19.16
C PRO A 96 0.78 -8.22 17.72
N GLN A 97 -0.48 -8.57 17.46
CA GLN A 97 -1.01 -8.93 16.14
C GLN A 97 -0.96 -7.79 15.11
N ASP A 98 -0.91 -6.54 15.58
CA ASP A 98 -0.84 -5.37 14.72
C ASP A 98 0.58 -5.16 14.21
N SER A 99 1.61 -5.78 14.80
CA SER A 99 2.98 -5.68 14.30
C SER A 99 3.12 -6.14 12.83
N GLY A 100 4.09 -5.56 12.14
CA GLY A 100 4.43 -5.88 10.75
C GLY A 100 4.42 -4.65 9.83
N ASP A 101 4.51 -4.91 8.54
CA ASP A 101 4.63 -3.87 7.52
C ASP A 101 3.26 -3.41 7.00
N TYR A 102 3.09 -2.09 7.01
CA TYR A 102 1.95 -1.36 6.48
C TYR A 102 2.41 -0.56 5.28
N VAL A 103 1.77 -0.78 4.14
CA VAL A 103 2.12 -0.14 2.88
C VAL A 103 1.08 0.92 2.55
N CYS A 104 1.51 2.16 2.35
CA CYS A 104 0.69 3.17 1.69
C CYS A 104 1.07 3.21 0.21
N GLN A 105 0.12 2.88 -0.66
CA GLN A 105 0.31 2.75 -2.10
C GLN A 105 -0.50 3.81 -2.84
N ILE A 106 0.09 4.42 -3.87
CA ILE A 106 -0.63 5.25 -4.84
C ILE A 106 -0.88 4.42 -6.10
N GLY A 107 -2.14 4.35 -6.53
CA GLY A 107 -2.60 3.60 -7.70
C GLY A 107 -2.24 4.24 -9.04
N THR A 108 -0.94 4.35 -9.35
CA THR A 108 -0.39 4.75 -10.66
C THR A 108 -0.14 3.52 -11.55
N LEU A 109 0.15 3.74 -12.85
CA LEU A 109 0.48 2.65 -13.78
C LEU A 109 1.68 1.82 -13.29
N GLU A 110 2.70 2.51 -12.79
CA GLU A 110 3.77 1.94 -11.98
C GLU A 110 3.49 2.32 -10.53
N PRO A 111 3.05 1.38 -9.67
CA PRO A 111 2.66 1.69 -8.30
C PRO A 111 3.81 2.35 -7.53
N ARG A 112 3.47 3.42 -6.81
CA ARG A 112 4.40 4.10 -5.91
C ARG A 112 4.01 3.76 -4.48
N GLU A 113 4.97 3.37 -3.67
CA GLU A 113 4.70 2.85 -2.32
C GLU A 113 5.71 3.38 -1.29
N ILE A 114 5.25 3.56 -0.06
CA ILE A 114 6.08 3.65 1.14
C ILE A 114 5.65 2.56 2.13
N THR A 115 6.58 2.13 2.97
CA THR A 115 6.35 1.04 3.93
C THR A 115 6.69 1.50 5.33
N HIS A 116 5.72 1.43 6.23
CA HIS A 116 5.93 1.64 7.65
C HIS A 116 5.96 0.30 8.37
N THR A 117 6.97 0.09 9.21
CA THR A 117 7.06 -1.11 10.06
C THR A 117 6.54 -0.76 11.44
N LEU A 118 5.52 -1.46 11.92
CA LEU A 118 5.01 -1.33 13.28
C LEU A 118 5.58 -2.44 14.16
N GLU A 119 6.21 -2.06 15.26
CA GLU A 119 6.70 -2.94 16.31
C GLU A 119 5.91 -2.66 17.60
N VAL A 120 5.08 -3.62 18.03
CA VAL A 120 4.36 -3.48 19.29
C VAL A 120 5.19 -4.03 20.44
N LEU A 121 5.55 -3.16 21.37
CA LEU A 121 6.30 -3.48 22.57
C LEU A 121 5.35 -4.02 23.63
N GLY A 122 5.23 -5.34 23.70
CA GLY A 122 4.57 -6.03 24.80
C GLY A 122 5.47 -6.09 26.03
N PHE A 123 4.88 -5.96 27.23
CA PHE A 123 5.50 -6.54 28.42
C PHE A 123 5.39 -8.05 28.29
N THR A 124 6.52 -8.72 28.06
CA THR A 124 6.64 -10.19 28.14
C THR A 124 6.47 -10.66 29.59
N LEU A 125 5.34 -10.37 30.23
CA LEU A 125 4.95 -10.93 31.53
C LEU A 125 3.94 -12.06 31.36
N LYS A 126 4.17 -12.94 30.38
CA LYS A 126 3.67 -14.32 30.37
C LYS A 126 4.71 -15.24 29.72
N SER A 127 5.97 -15.15 30.16
CA SER A 127 6.79 -16.35 30.19
C SER A 127 6.19 -17.19 31.30
N TRP A 128 5.53 -18.28 30.93
CA TRP A 128 4.83 -19.17 31.82
C TRP A 128 5.85 -19.74 32.82
N ASN A 129 5.75 -19.35 34.09
CA ASN A 129 6.12 -20.25 35.18
C ASN A 129 5.14 -21.43 35.08
N PHE A 130 5.63 -22.54 34.54
CA PHE A 130 5.07 -23.87 34.75
C PHE A 130 5.93 -24.58 35.79
#